data_AF-A0A938FXX6-F1
#
_entry.id   AF-A0A938FXX6-F1
#
_cell.length_a   1.000
_cell.length_b   1.000
_cell.length_c   1.000
_cell.angle_alpha   90.00
_cell.angle_beta   90.00
_cell.angle_gamma   90.00
#
_symmetry.space_group_name_H-M   'P 1'
#
loop_
_entity.id
_entity.type
_entity.pdbx_description
1 polymer ?
#
loop_
_entity_poly.entity_id
_entity_poly.type
_entity_poly.pdbx_seq_one_letter_code
_entity_poly.pdbx_strand_id
1 'polypeptide(L)' 'MKGSEFLRRLQRLARGRGVRFRYEPALGKGSHGRVWLDAASTTLKDPKKELGRGLLRAMCRDLKIDPRDL' A
#
# COMPACT_ATOMS: atom_id res chain seq x y z
N MET A 1 0.80 4.46 -11.36
CA MET A 1 1.03 3.19 -10.65
C MET A 1 -0.33 2.68 -10.23
N LYS A 2 -0.69 1.46 -10.64
CA LYS A 2 -1.94 0.84 -10.21
C LYS A 2 -1.86 0.41 -8.75
N GLY A 3 -3.00 0.32 -8.08
CA GLY A 3 -3.03 -0.16 -6.69
C GLY A 3 -2.46 -1.59 -6.54
N SER A 4 -2.68 -2.46 -7.53
CA SER A 4 -2.08 -3.81 -7.57
C SER A 4 -0.55 -3.77 -7.70
N GLU A 5 -0.01 -2.82 -8.46
CA GLU A 5 1.42 -2.62 -8.60
C GLU A 5 2.04 -2.10 -7.29
N PHE A 6 1.34 -1.17 -6.61
CA PHE A 6 1.71 -0.67 -5.29
C PHE A 6 1.80 -1.81 -4.28
N LEU A 7 0.78 -2.68 -4.20
CA LEU A 7 0.79 -3.85 -3.32
C LEU A 7 1.98 -4.78 -3.57
N ARG A 8 2.28 -5.07 -4.84
CA ARG A 8 3.41 -5.93 -5.23
C ARG A 8 4.75 -5.32 -4.82
N ARG A 9 4.94 -4.01 -5.05
CA ARG A 9 6.14 -3.27 -4.64
C ARG A 9 6.29 -3.24 -3.13
N LEU A 10 5.20 -2.98 -2.41
CA LEU A 10 5.18 -2.97 -0.95
C LEU A 10 5.51 -4.34 -0.34
N GLN A 11 4.98 -5.43 -0.91
CA GLN A 11 5.31 -6.78 -0.48
C GLN A 11 6.79 -7.10 -0.68
N ARG A 12 7.38 -6.69 -1.81
CA ARG A 12 8.82 -6.84 -2.07
C ARG A 12 9.65 -6.03 -1.08
N LEU A 13 9.26 -4.78 -0.83
CA LEU A 13 9.90 -3.92 0.15
C LEU A 13 9.86 -4.55 1.55
N ALA A 14 8.70 -5.06 1.96
CA ALA A 14 8.52 -5.73 3.25
C ALA A 14 9.45 -6.92 3.41
N ARG A 15 9.54 -7.78 2.37
CA ARG A 15 10.47 -8.91 2.33
C ARG A 15 11.93 -8.46 2.43
N GLY A 16 12.31 -7.41 1.71
CA GLY A 16 13.68 -6.87 1.74
C GLY A 16 14.06 -6.28 3.10
N ARG A 17 13.09 -5.75 3.85
CA ARG A 17 13.27 -5.19 5.20
C ARG A 17 13.05 -6.20 6.33
N GLY A 18 12.60 -7.42 6.02
CA GLY A 18 12.23 -8.42 7.04
C GLY A 18 11.01 -8.04 7.88
N VAL A 19 10.12 -7.18 7.38
CA VAL A 19 8.92 -6.72 8.10
C VAL A 19 7.65 -7.40 7.60
N ARG A 20 6.60 -7.41 8.41
CA ARG A 20 5.32 -8.03 8.07
C ARG A 20 4.55 -7.20 7.04
N PHE A 21 3.99 -7.87 6.04
CA PHE A 21 3.04 -7.28 5.09
C PHE A 21 1.69 -7.99 5.19
N ARG A 22 0.59 -7.23 5.17
CA ARG A 22 -0.77 -7.78 5.12
C ARG A 22 -1.66 -6.89 4.28
N TYR A 23 -2.40 -7.50 3.35
CA TYR A 23 -3.45 -6.82 2.60
C TYR A 23 -4.81 -7.42 2.95
N GLU A 24 -5.76 -6.58 3.32
CA GLU A 24 -7.10 -6.95 3.76
C GLU A 24 -8.14 -6.26 2.85
N PRO A 25 -8.57 -6.92 1.76
CA PRO A 25 -9.54 -6.34 0.84
C PRO A 25 -10.93 -6.15 1.46
N ALA A 26 -11.24 -6.84 2.56
CA ALA A 26 -12.51 -6.70 3.27
C ALA A 26 -12.59 -5.44 4.16
N LEU A 27 -11.46 -4.81 4.50
CA LEU A 27 -11.39 -3.66 5.40
C LEU A 27 -11.45 -2.31 4.64
N GLY A 28 -12.45 -2.15 3.77
CA GLY A 28 -12.67 -0.95 2.98
C GLY A 28 -14.11 -0.87 2.44
N LYS A 29 -14.57 0.35 2.12
CA LYS A 29 -15.88 0.54 1.48
C LYS A 29 -15.76 0.24 -0.02
N GLY A 30 -16.59 -0.67 -0.53
CA GLY A 30 -16.59 -1.03 -1.94
C GLY A 30 -15.34 -1.83 -2.34
N SER A 31 -14.69 -1.47 -3.46
CA SER A 31 -13.49 -2.17 -3.96
C SER A 31 -12.18 -1.77 -3.27
N HIS A 32 -12.25 -0.97 -2.20
CA HIS A 32 -11.08 -0.53 -1.44
C HIS A 32 -10.64 -1.60 -0.44
N GLY A 33 -9.36 -1.60 -0.07
CA GLY A 33 -8.84 -2.48 0.97
C GLY A 33 -7.94 -1.74 1.94
N ARG A 34 -7.57 -2.38 3.05
CA ARG A 34 -6.55 -1.89 3.98
C ARG A 34 -5.24 -2.62 3.72
N VAL A 35 -4.14 -1.90 3.68
CA VAL A 35 -2.81 -2.51 3.65
C VAL A 35 -2.03 -2.11 4.89
N TRP A 36 -1.31 -3.09 5.44
CA TRP A 36 -0.45 -2.97 6.61
C TRP A 36 0.98 -3.28 6.21
N LEU A 37 1.89 -2.46 6.72
CA LEU A 37 3.32 -2.71 6.74
C LEU A 37 3.76 -2.58 8.20
N ASP A 38 4.10 -3.71 8.80
CA ASP A 38 4.36 -3.81 10.24
C ASP A 38 3.21 -3.21 11.07
N ALA A 39 3.48 -2.23 11.94
CA ALA A 39 2.45 -1.52 12.72
C ALA A 39 1.74 -0.38 11.97
N ALA A 40 2.21 -0.01 10.77
CA ALA A 40 1.66 1.09 9.98
C ALA A 40 0.61 0.59 8.98
N SER A 41 -0.40 1.42 8.66
CA SER A 41 -1.43 1.05 7.69
C SER A 41 -1.95 2.22 6.90
N THR A 42 -2.48 1.94 5.71
CA THR A 42 -3.17 2.94 4.87
C THR A 42 -4.29 2.31 4.06
N THR A 43 -5.31 3.09 3.75
CA THR A 43 -6.42 2.65 2.90
C THR A 43 -6.00 2.70 1.43
N LEU A 44 -6.06 1.55 0.76
CA LEU A 44 -5.83 1.41 -0.67
C LEU A 44 -7.17 1.55 -1.41
N LYS A 45 -7.23 2.50 -2.37
CA LYS A 45 -8.32 2.57 -3.36
C LYS A 45 -8.38 1.27 -4.16
N ASP A 46 -9.45 1.02 -4.92
CA ASP A 46 -9.55 -0.08 -5.88
C ASP A 46 -8.19 -0.49 -6.52
N PRO A 47 -7.66 -1.70 -6.23
CA PRO A 47 -6.38 -2.17 -6.75
C PRO A 47 -6.28 -2.16 -8.27
N LYS A 48 -7.42 -2.21 -8.98
CA LYS A 48 -7.49 -2.18 -10.44
C LYS A 48 -7.31 -0.77 -11.01
N LYS A 49 -7.40 0.28 -10.19
CA LYS A 49 -7.34 1.68 -10.61
C LYS A 49 -5.95 2.28 -10.41
N GLU A 50 -5.66 3.34 -11.17
CA GLU A 50 -4.46 4.16 -10.99
C GLU A 50 -4.52 4.93 -9.67
N LEU A 51 -3.38 4.97 -8.98
CA LEU A 51 -3.15 5.84 -7.84
C LEU A 51 -2.61 7.18 -8.34
N GLY A 52 -3.35 8.25 -8.06
CA GLY A 52 -2.86 9.61 -8.28
C GLY A 52 -1.62 9.90 -7.44
N ARG A 53 -0.75 10.79 -7.91
CA ARG A 53 0.54 11.11 -7.26
C ARG A 53 0.38 11.56 -5.80
N GLY A 54 -0.63 12.38 -5.51
CA GLY A 54 -0.93 12.84 -4.16
C GLY A 54 -1.37 11.70 -3.24
N LEU A 55 -2.23 10.81 -3.73
CA LEU A 55 -2.69 9.63 -2.99
C LEU A 55 -1.52 8.67 -2.69
N LEU A 56 -0.68 8.38 -3.70
CA LEU A 56 0.51 7.55 -3.51
C LEU A 56 1.42 8.13 -2.43
N ARG A 57 1.70 9.44 -2.46
CA ARG A 57 2.52 10.10 -1.43
C ARG A 57 1.90 10.03 -0.04
N ALA A 58 0.59 10.24 0.07
CA ALA A 58 -0.13 10.12 1.34
C ALA A 58 -0.03 8.69 1.89
N MET A 59 -0.25 7.69 1.05
CA MET A 59 -0.13 6.28 1.43
C MET A 59 1.28 5.90 1.89
N CYS A 60 2.32 6.36 1.19
CA CYS A 60 3.71 6.14 1.61
C CYS A 60 4.00 6.78 2.97
N ARG A 61 3.50 7.99 3.21
CA ARG A 61 3.64 8.68 4.51
C ARG A 61 2.94 7.91 5.64
N ASP A 62 1.71 7.46 5.42
CA ASP A 62 0.95 6.67 6.40
C ASP A 62 1.68 5.37 6.75
N LEU A 63 2.32 4.74 5.77
CA LEU A 63 3.13 3.52 5.91
C LEU A 63 4.58 3.78 6.38
N LYS A 64 4.96 5.05 6.57
CA LYS A 64 6.32 5.47 6.98
C LYS A 64 7.44 4.95 6.05
N ILE A 65 7.20 5.02 4.74
CA ILE A 65 8.18 4.62 3.71
C ILE A 65 8.46 5.77 2.74
N ASP A 66 9.63 5.76 2.09
CA ASP A 66 9.92 6.68 1.00
C ASP A 66 9.29 6.15 -0.30
N PRO A 67 8.58 6.96 -1.09
CA PRO A 67 8.08 6.55 -2.40
C PRO A 67 9.16 6.03 -3.36
N ARG A 68 10.44 6.39 -3.16
CA ARG A 68 11.59 5.89 -3.92
C ARG A 68 11.97 4.45 -3.59
N ASP A 69 11.49 3.93 -2.45
CA ASP A 69 11.71 2.53 -2.04
C ASP A 69 10.75 1.54 -2.71
N LEU A 70 9.72 2.05 -3.42
CA LEU A 70 8.67 1.26 -4.06
C LEU A 70 9.01 0.91 -5.52
#